data_AF-A0A0U1NTS9-F1
#
_entry.id   AF-A0A0U1NTS9-F1
#
_cell.length_a   1.000
_cell.length_b   1.000
_cell.length_c   1.000
_cell.angle_alpha   90.00
_cell.angle_beta   90.00
_cell.angle_gamma   90.00
#
_symmetry.space_group_name_H-M   'P 1'
#
loop_
_entity.id
_entity.type
_entity.pdbx_description
1 polymer ?
#
loop_
_entity_poly.entity_id
_entity_poly.type
_entity_poly.pdbx_seq_one_letter_code
_entity_poly.pdbx_strand_id
1 'polypeptide(L)'
;MKKPLGVLLISYFYIFGAIVLLFTAVFYNADANSIGIAGRFGMPNVPERLMRLIVTLFSLAMVYGYIRLKKWGFWVMVIYSVFFGSISSSLISSQSQKLFIGNFIWSIIVLAYTIYVKKAFFKTGVNH
;
A
#
# COMPACT_ATOMS: atom_id res chain seq x y z
N MET A 1 -15.29 12.67 15.36
CA MET A 1 -13.86 12.92 15.69
C MET A 1 -13.14 13.41 14.45
N LYS A 2 -12.32 14.46 14.53
CA LYS A 2 -11.44 14.85 13.42
C LYS A 2 -10.48 13.71 13.11
N LYS A 3 -10.40 13.30 11.84
CA LYS A 3 -9.47 12.26 11.39
C LYS A 3 -8.04 12.79 11.52
N PRO A 4 -7.05 11.99 11.98
CA PRO A 4 -5.66 12.43 11.99
C PRO A 4 -5.20 12.79 10.57
N LEU A 5 -4.51 13.92 10.43
CA LEU A 5 -4.07 14.40 9.11
C LEU A 5 -3.17 13.40 8.38
N GLY A 6 -2.28 12.71 9.09
CA GLY A 6 -1.43 11.69 8.47
C GLY A 6 -2.21 10.47 7.99
N VAL A 7 -3.35 10.12 8.61
CA VAL A 7 -4.23 9.07 8.07
C VAL A 7 -4.79 9.48 6.71
N LEU A 8 -5.19 10.74 6.55
CA LEU A 8 -5.68 11.27 5.27
C LEU A 8 -4.57 11.33 4.22
N LEU A 9 -3.39 11.85 4.58
CA LEU A 9 -2.24 11.94 3.68
C LEU A 9 -1.84 10.56 3.14
N ILE A 10 -1.67 9.58 4.04
CA ILE A 10 -1.33 8.21 3.67
C ILE A 10 -2.44 7.61 2.80
N SER A 11 -3.70 7.82 3.16
CA SER A 11 -4.85 7.33 2.37
C SER A 11 -4.83 7.88 0.95
N TYR A 12 -4.63 9.18 0.77
CA TYR A 12 -4.60 9.80 -0.55
C TYR A 12 -3.40 9.36 -1.37
N PHE A 13 -2.24 9.15 -0.75
CA PHE A 13 -1.08 8.58 -1.44
C PHE A 13 -1.40 7.20 -2.02
N TYR A 14 -2.02 6.31 -1.24
CA TYR A 14 -2.40 4.97 -1.72
C TYR A 14 -3.55 5.00 -2.72
N ILE A 15 -4.52 5.92 -2.60
CA ILE A 15 -5.58 6.12 -3.60
C ILE A 15 -4.97 6.57 -4.92
N PHE A 16 -4.06 7.54 -4.88
CA PHE A 16 -3.35 8.01 -6.07
C PHE A 16 -2.58 6.87 -6.74
N GLY A 17 -1.83 6.08 -5.96
CA GLY A 17 -1.14 4.90 -6.45
C GLY A 17 -2.10 3.89 -7.10
N ALA A 18 -3.24 3.61 -6.48
CA ALA A 18 -4.26 2.71 -7.04
C ALA A 18 -4.85 3.24 -8.36
N ILE A 19 -5.10 4.55 -8.47
CA ILE A 19 -5.58 5.17 -9.71
C ILE A 19 -4.54 5.05 -10.82
N VAL A 20 -3.26 5.30 -10.51
CA VAL A 20 -2.15 5.13 -11.48
C VAL A 20 -2.04 3.67 -11.92
N LEU A 21 -2.16 2.72 -11.01
CA LEU A 21 -2.17 1.28 -11.33
C LEU A 21 -3.34 0.89 -12.23
N LEU A 22 -4.54 1.39 -11.93
CA LEU A 22 -5.72 1.13 -12.74
C LEU A 22 -5.58 1.74 -14.15
N PHE A 23 -5.14 3.00 -14.23
CA PHE A 23 -4.92 3.68 -15.50
C PHE A 23 -3.89 2.94 -16.36
N THR A 24 -2.76 2.56 -15.78
CA THR A 24 -1.71 1.82 -16.49
C THR A 24 -2.08 0.38 -16.81
N ALA A 25 -3.06 -0.22 -16.13
CA ALA A 25 -3.61 -1.52 -16.49
C ALA A 25 -4.52 -1.45 -17.72
N VAL A 26 -5.29 -0.36 -17.87
CA VAL A 26 -6.28 -0.19 -18.95
C VAL A 26 -5.65 0.40 -20.21
N PHE A 27 -4.89 1.49 -20.08
CA PHE A 27 -4.49 2.33 -21.20
C PHE A 27 -3.05 2.12 -21.69
N TYR A 28 -2.21 1.43 -20.92
CA TYR A 28 -0.82 1.18 -21.28
C TYR A 28 -0.54 -0.30 -21.53
N ASN A 29 0.48 -0.59 -22.34
CA ASN A 29 0.98 -1.95 -22.49
C ASN A 29 1.57 -2.41 -21.16
N ALA A 30 0.86 -3.31 -20.48
CA ALA A 30 1.21 -3.76 -19.14
C ALA A 30 2.59 -4.42 -19.11
N ASP A 31 2.94 -5.10 -20.20
CA ASP A 31 4.14 -5.93 -20.33
C ASP A 31 5.38 -5.13 -20.78
N ALA A 32 5.27 -3.81 -20.97
CA ALA A 32 6.39 -2.97 -21.40
C ALA A 32 7.47 -2.76 -20.32
N ASN A 33 7.19 -3.09 -19.06
CA ASN A 33 8.17 -2.97 -17.97
C ASN A 33 9.06 -4.23 -17.89
N SER A 34 10.37 -4.02 -17.85
CA SER A 34 11.35 -5.10 -17.68
C SER A 34 11.16 -5.92 -16.39
N ILE A 35 10.65 -5.28 -15.33
CA ILE A 35 10.12 -5.94 -14.12
C ILE A 35 8.74 -5.38 -13.81
N GLY A 36 7.72 -6.15 -14.18
CA GLY A 36 6.33 -5.90 -13.81
C GLY A 36 6.06 -6.05 -12.30
N ILE A 37 4.90 -5.59 -11.85
CA ILE A 37 4.40 -5.79 -10.50
C ILE A 37 4.34 -7.26 -10.14
N ALA A 38 3.92 -8.13 -11.06
CA ALA A 38 3.90 -9.57 -10.85
C ALA A 38 5.29 -10.11 -10.47
N GLY A 39 6.35 -9.66 -11.16
CA GLY A 39 7.73 -10.00 -10.82
C GLY A 39 8.17 -9.49 -9.45
N ARG A 40 7.78 -8.26 -9.07
CA ARG A 40 8.12 -7.67 -7.75
C ARG A 40 7.50 -8.43 -6.58
N PHE A 41 6.35 -9.08 -6.81
CA PHE A 41 5.67 -9.91 -5.82
C PHE A 41 6.08 -11.39 -5.88
N GLY A 42 7.10 -11.74 -6.68
CA GLY A 42 7.59 -13.12 -6.81
C GLY A 42 6.68 -14.04 -7.63
N MET A 43 5.75 -13.48 -8.40
CA MET A 43 4.78 -14.20 -9.21
C MET A 43 4.94 -13.88 -10.71
N PRO A 44 6.09 -14.15 -11.34
CA PRO A 44 6.37 -13.75 -12.72
C PRO A 44 5.43 -14.39 -13.75
N ASN A 45 4.78 -15.50 -13.41
CA ASN A 45 3.86 -16.23 -14.29
C ASN A 45 2.43 -15.64 -14.29
N VAL A 46 2.14 -14.68 -13.42
CA VAL A 46 0.82 -14.04 -13.35
C VAL A 46 0.77 -12.90 -14.37
N PRO A 47 -0.29 -12.80 -15.20
CA PRO A 47 -0.44 -11.70 -16.14
C PRO A 47 -0.37 -10.35 -15.43
N GLU A 48 0.48 -9.46 -15.93
CA GLU A 48 0.79 -8.18 -15.28
C GLU A 48 -0.46 -7.29 -15.12
N ARG A 49 -1.34 -7.29 -16.14
CA ARG A 49 -2.64 -6.61 -16.08
C ARG A 49 -3.52 -7.15 -14.96
N LEU A 50 -3.58 -8.48 -14.79
CA LEU A 50 -4.36 -9.10 -13.71
C LEU A 50 -3.78 -8.72 -12.34
N MET A 51 -2.45 -8.79 -12.20
CA MET A 51 -1.80 -8.41 -10.95
C MET A 51 -2.03 -6.95 -10.58
N ARG A 52 -1.96 -6.02 -11.55
CA ARG A 52 -2.29 -4.60 -11.33
C ARG A 52 -3.71 -4.41 -10.82
N LEU A 53 -4.69 -5.12 -11.39
CA LEU A 53 -6.08 -5.06 -10.94
C LEU A 53 -6.23 -5.58 -9.50
N ILE A 54 -5.60 -6.71 -9.17
CA ILE A 54 -5.63 -7.28 -7.82
C ILE A 54 -5.04 -6.28 -6.81
N VAL A 55 -3.85 -5.74 -7.08
CA VAL A 55 -3.19 -4.77 -6.20
C VAL A 55 -4.01 -3.49 -6.07
N THR A 56 -4.64 -3.03 -7.14
CA THR A 56 -5.54 -1.87 -7.12
C THR A 56 -6.72 -2.10 -6.19
N LEU A 57 -7.45 -3.21 -6.37
CA LEU A 57 -8.62 -3.54 -5.55
C LEU A 57 -8.25 -3.72 -4.08
N PHE A 58 -7.14 -4.43 -3.82
CA PHE A 58 -6.61 -4.59 -2.48
C PHE A 58 -6.26 -3.25 -1.83
N SER A 59 -5.57 -2.36 -2.55
CA SER A 59 -5.17 -1.04 -2.06
C SER A 59 -6.38 -0.18 -1.72
N LEU A 60 -7.42 -0.19 -2.57
CA LEU A 60 -8.66 0.55 -2.32
C LEU A 60 -9.40 0.02 -1.09
N ALA A 61 -9.50 -1.31 -0.94
CA ALA A 61 -10.12 -1.93 0.24
C ALA A 61 -9.35 -1.60 1.53
N MET A 62 -8.03 -1.71 1.52
CA MET A 62 -7.17 -1.33 2.63
C MET A 62 -7.38 0.14 3.02
N VAL A 63 -7.31 1.06 2.06
CA VAL A 63 -7.46 2.50 2.32
C VAL A 63 -8.86 2.82 2.84
N TYR A 64 -9.90 2.16 2.32
CA TYR A 64 -11.26 2.33 2.82
C TYR A 64 -11.37 1.98 4.32
N GLY A 65 -10.76 0.88 4.75
CA GLY A 65 -10.68 0.51 6.16
C GLY A 65 -9.88 1.54 6.97
N TYR A 66 -8.74 1.98 6.43
CA TYR A 66 -7.81 2.89 7.09
C TYR A 66 -8.40 4.30 7.30
N ILE A 67 -8.99 4.90 6.25
CA ILE A 67 -9.58 6.25 6.29
C ILE A 67 -10.84 6.33 7.15
N ARG A 68 -11.52 5.19 7.36
CA ARG A 68 -12.66 5.07 8.27
C ARG A 68 -12.26 4.69 9.70
N LEU A 69 -10.95 4.65 9.99
CA LEU A 69 -10.40 4.30 11.30
C LEU A 69 -10.92 2.96 11.83
N LYS A 70 -11.17 1.98 10.95
CA LYS A 70 -11.67 0.67 11.34
C LYS A 70 -10.53 -0.18 11.90
N LYS A 71 -10.80 -0.98 12.94
CA LYS A 71 -9.83 -1.92 13.54
C LYS A 71 -9.17 -2.85 12.51
N TRP A 72 -9.95 -3.37 11.56
CA TRP A 72 -9.41 -4.22 10.49
C TRP A 72 -8.51 -3.44 9.52
N GLY A 73 -8.87 -2.19 9.20
CA GLY A 73 -8.07 -1.32 8.35
C GLY A 73 -6.70 -0.98 8.96
N PHE A 74 -6.62 -0.85 10.28
CA PHE A 74 -5.36 -0.74 11.01
C PHE A 74 -4.47 -1.97 10.77
N TRP A 75 -5.00 -3.17 11.01
CA TRP A 75 -4.22 -4.41 10.88
C TRP A 75 -3.79 -4.67 9.44
N VAL A 76 -4.67 -4.44 8.46
CA VAL A 76 -4.32 -4.58 7.05
C VAL A 76 -3.21 -3.60 6.66
N MET A 77 -3.28 -2.34 7.10
CA MET A 77 -2.22 -1.36 6.81
C MET A 77 -0.88 -1.76 7.45
N VAL A 78 -0.89 -2.27 8.69
CA VAL A 78 0.32 -2.76 9.37
C VAL A 78 0.94 -3.93 8.61
N ILE A 79 0.16 -4.96 8.31
CA ILE A 79 0.62 -6.14 7.58
C ILE A 79 1.15 -5.74 6.20
N TYR A 80 0.41 -4.90 5.48
CA TYR A 80 0.82 -4.38 4.18
C TYR A 80 2.15 -3.62 4.25
N SER A 81 2.32 -2.74 5.24
CA SER A 81 3.55 -1.94 5.39
C SER A 81 4.76 -2.84 5.67
N VAL A 82 4.60 -3.85 6.53
CA VAL A 82 5.66 -4.83 6.81
C VAL A 82 6.00 -5.61 5.54
N PHE A 83 5.00 -6.19 4.88
CA PHE A 83 5.17 -6.99 3.68
C PHE A 83 5.83 -6.20 2.53
N PHE A 84 5.32 -5.00 2.25
CA PHE A 84 5.85 -4.11 1.22
C PHE A 84 7.27 -3.63 1.55
N GLY A 85 7.55 -3.36 2.83
CA GLY A 85 8.89 -3.06 3.31
C GLY A 85 9.86 -4.23 3.10
N SER A 86 9.45 -5.46 3.42
CA SER A 86 10.26 -6.66 3.18
C SER A 86 10.57 -6.87 1.70
N ILE A 87 9.57 -6.78 0.82
CA ILE A 87 9.78 -6.85 -0.65
C ILE A 87 10.76 -5.77 -1.10
N SER A 88 10.56 -4.54 -0.65
CA SER A 88 11.42 -3.41 -1.03
C SER A 88 12.85 -3.64 -0.56
N SER A 89 13.05 -4.14 0.65
CA SER A 89 14.36 -4.49 1.20
C SER A 89 15.06 -5.57 0.38
N SER A 90 14.36 -6.65 -0.01
CA SER A 90 14.92 -7.70 -0.87
C SER A 90 15.29 -7.18 -2.27
N LEU A 91 14.51 -6.24 -2.81
CA LEU A 91 14.77 -5.65 -4.14
C LEU A 91 15.92 -4.63 -4.14
N ILE A 92 16.23 -3.98 -3.01
CA ILE A 92 17.41 -3.09 -2.88
C ILE A 92 18.71 -3.86 -3.18
N SER A 93 18.80 -5.12 -2.75
CA SER A 93 20.00 -5.95 -2.96
C SER A 93 20.15 -6.48 -4.37
N SER A 94 19.09 -6.47 -5.19
CA SER A 94 19.05 -7.15 -6.49
C SER A 94 18.85 -6.21 -7.69
N GLN A 95 18.40 -4.97 -7.48
CA GLN A 95 18.01 -4.04 -8.55
C GLN A 95 18.38 -2.58 -8.25
N SER A 96 18.05 -1.68 -9.20
CA SER A 96 18.27 -0.23 -9.14
C SER A 96 17.87 0.37 -7.78
N GLN A 97 18.88 0.66 -6.97
CA GLN A 97 18.74 0.90 -5.52
C GLN A 97 17.80 2.05 -5.15
N LYS A 98 17.76 3.13 -5.94
CA LYS A 98 17.12 4.40 -5.54
C LYS A 98 15.60 4.28 -5.30
N LEU A 99 14.87 3.59 -6.17
CA LEU A 99 13.40 3.53 -6.08
C LEU A 99 12.94 2.64 -4.91
N PHE A 100 13.64 1.53 -4.69
CA PHE A 100 13.31 0.58 -3.62
C PHE A 100 13.72 1.08 -2.23
N ILE A 101 14.79 1.87 -2.13
CA ILE A 101 15.13 2.59 -0.88
C ILE A 101 14.00 3.54 -0.49
N GLY A 102 13.47 4.32 -1.44
CA GLY A 102 12.34 5.22 -1.19
C GLY A 102 11.10 4.47 -0.68
N ASN A 103 10.76 3.36 -1.33
CA ASN A 103 9.63 2.51 -0.93
C ASN A 103 9.82 1.91 0.47
N PHE A 104 11.04 1.47 0.80
CA PHE A 104 11.36 0.95 2.11
C PHE A 104 11.22 2.00 3.21
N ILE A 105 11.81 3.19 3.02
CA ILE A 105 11.67 4.31 3.96
C ILE A 105 10.20 4.71 4.12
N TRP A 106 9.46 4.81 3.02
CA TRP A 106 8.04 5.12 3.04
C TRP A 106 7.24 4.10 3.86
N SER A 107 7.52 2.81 3.70
CA SER A 107 6.86 1.75 4.47
C SER A 107 7.11 1.86 5.99
N ILE A 108 8.32 2.26 6.39
CA ILE A 108 8.67 2.48 7.81
C ILE A 108 7.90 3.68 8.36
N ILE A 109 7.85 4.79 7.61
CA ILE A 109 7.11 5.99 8.01
C ILE A 109 5.62 5.67 8.22
N VAL A 110 5.01 4.97 7.26
CA VAL A 110 3.60 4.56 7.34
C VAL A 110 3.37 3.65 8.54
N LEU A 111 4.24 2.66 8.76
CA LEU A 111 4.12 1.73 9.87
C LEU A 111 4.25 2.44 11.23
N ALA A 112 5.29 3.25 11.41
CA ALA A 112 5.53 4.00 12.63
C ALA A 112 4.37 4.96 12.93
N TYR A 113 3.89 5.70 11.92
CA TYR A 113 2.76 6.60 12.08
C TYR A 113 1.48 5.83 12.42
N THR A 114 1.19 4.74 11.73
CA THR A 114 0.00 3.91 11.98
C THR A 114 -0.01 3.40 13.42
N ILE A 115 1.13 2.93 13.94
CA ILE A 115 1.27 2.51 15.33
C ILE A 115 1.08 3.69 16.29
N TYR A 116 1.67 4.86 15.99
CA TYR A 116 1.51 6.08 16.81
C TYR A 116 0.04 6.48 16.95
N VAL A 117 -0.73 6.45 15.86
CA VAL A 117 -2.16 6.78 15.88
C VAL A 117 -3.08 5.60 16.25
N LYS A 118 -2.55 4.47 16.73
CA LYS A 118 -3.31 3.26 17.11
C LYS A 118 -4.57 3.60 17.93
N LYS A 119 -4.48 4.49 18.92
CA LYS A 119 -5.62 4.87 19.77
C LYS A 119 -6.84 5.36 18.97
N ALA A 120 -6.65 5.98 17.81
CA ALA A 120 -7.73 6.45 16.95
C ALA A 120 -8.53 5.30 16.29
N PHE A 121 -7.89 4.15 16.05
CA PHE A 121 -8.51 2.97 15.43
C PHE A 121 -9.22 2.05 16.43
N PHE A 122 -8.81 2.12 17.71
CA PHE A 122 -9.32 1.26 18.78
C PHE A 122 -10.20 1.98 19.78
N LYS A 123 -10.48 3.27 19.58
CA LYS A 123 -11.51 3.98 20.35
C LYS A 123 -12.86 3.34 20.07
N THR A 124 -13.29 2.49 20.99
CA THR A 124 -14.66 2.01 21.10
C THR A 124 -15.57 3.23 21.23
N GLY A 125 -16.59 3.30 20.38
CA GLY A 125 -17.75 4.10 20.71
C GLY A 125 -18.32 3.51 22.00
N VAL A 126 -18.09 4.19 23.12
CA VAL A 126 -19.07 4.17 24.20
C VAL A 126 -20.24 4.94 23.60
N ASN A 127 -21.14 4.21 22.95
CA ASN A 127 -22.46 4.75 22.63
C ASN A 127 -23.25 4.63 23.95
N HIS A 128 -23.41 5.76 24.63
CA HIS A 128 -24.54 5.97 25.54
C HIS A 128 -25.83 6.09 24.73
#